data_AF-A0A356MQ05-F1
#
_entry.id   AF-A0A356MQ05-F1
#
_cell.length_a   1.000
_cell.length_b   1.000
_cell.length_c   1.000
_cell.angle_alpha   90.00
_cell.angle_beta   90.00
_cell.angle_gamma   90.00
#
_symmetry.space_group_name_H-M   'P 1'
#
loop_
_entity.id
_entity.type
_entity.pdbx_description
1 polymer ?
#
loop_
_entity_poly.entity_id
_entity_poly.type
_entity_poly.pdbx_seq_one_letter_code
_entity_poly.pdbx_strand_id
1 'polypeptide(L)'
;MIANRIQYSFVAVTIIGLFAGCYKAPEFVNPVYSCDCGTITFSETLYTLKMAEALVPDSLEPMSRSYHIVADLRTQDEVDAHIPAHDLTFHFSFPKLDGEVYYIEQQPVQHLVQVINQGDNLFPIRNYRATEGSIDISAADNGGEETVEFNLIVRESVDSILVGSPITFKGTFTDIIE
;
A
#
# COMPACT_ATOMS: atom_id res chain seq x y z
N MET A 1 -19.90 -25.58 -86.43
CA MET A 1 -19.18 -26.58 -85.60
C MET A 1 -18.32 -25.79 -84.61
N ILE A 2 -18.69 -25.78 -83.31
CA ILE A 2 -17.92 -26.31 -82.15
C ILE A 2 -16.65 -25.46 -81.89
N ALA A 3 -16.38 -24.83 -80.73
CA ALA A 3 -16.86 -25.01 -79.36
C ALA A 3 -16.64 -23.74 -78.52
N ASN A 4 -17.50 -23.65 -77.51
CA ASN A 4 -17.43 -22.88 -76.28
C ASN A 4 -16.20 -23.30 -75.43
N ARG A 5 -15.47 -22.36 -74.83
CA ARG A 5 -14.74 -22.61 -73.56
C ARG A 5 -14.45 -21.31 -72.79
N ILE A 6 -15.37 -21.05 -71.89
CA ILE A 6 -15.21 -20.28 -70.64
C ILE A 6 -13.99 -20.83 -69.87
N GLN A 7 -13.13 -19.95 -69.32
CA GLN A 7 -12.64 -20.11 -67.94
C GLN A 7 -12.01 -18.83 -67.39
N TYR A 8 -12.81 -18.20 -66.53
CA TYR A 8 -12.51 -17.17 -65.54
C TYR A 8 -11.16 -17.37 -64.85
N SER A 9 -10.30 -16.36 -64.87
CA SER A 9 -9.07 -16.36 -64.10
C SER A 9 -8.72 -14.95 -63.64
N PHE A 10 -9.60 -14.32 -62.86
CA PHE A 10 -9.32 -13.00 -62.27
C PHE A 10 -10.12 -12.69 -60.99
N VAL A 11 -10.43 -13.65 -60.13
CA VAL A 11 -11.02 -13.34 -58.80
C VAL A 11 -10.63 -14.41 -57.79
N ALA A 12 -9.48 -14.26 -57.11
CA ALA A 12 -9.15 -15.12 -55.97
C ALA A 12 -8.10 -14.51 -55.03
N VAL A 13 -8.22 -13.23 -54.63
CA VAL A 13 -7.35 -12.66 -53.57
C VAL A 13 -8.13 -11.89 -52.48
N THR A 14 -9.44 -11.69 -52.62
CA THR A 14 -10.22 -10.82 -51.71
C THR A 14 -11.01 -11.52 -50.60
N ILE A 15 -10.65 -12.76 -50.20
CA ILE A 15 -11.40 -13.50 -49.14
C ILE A 15 -10.46 -14.11 -48.08
N ILE A 16 -9.38 -13.43 -47.70
CA ILE A 16 -8.55 -13.86 -46.54
C ILE A 16 -8.52 -12.80 -45.41
N GLY A 17 -9.04 -11.58 -45.65
CA GLY A 17 -9.06 -10.52 -44.64
C GLY A 17 -10.17 -10.61 -43.58
N LEU A 18 -11.15 -11.51 -43.73
CA LEU A 18 -12.31 -11.60 -42.82
C LEU A 18 -12.10 -12.50 -41.60
N PHE A 19 -10.95 -13.18 -41.49
CA PHE A 19 -10.58 -13.97 -40.32
C PHE A 19 -9.44 -13.36 -39.49
N ALA A 20 -9.16 -12.06 -39.67
CA ALA A 20 -8.48 -11.30 -38.62
C ALA A 20 -9.47 -11.10 -37.47
N GLY A 21 -9.77 -12.19 -36.75
CA GLY A 21 -10.59 -12.17 -35.56
C GLY A 21 -9.94 -11.22 -34.57
N CYS A 22 -10.64 -10.14 -34.24
CA CYS A 22 -10.29 -9.29 -33.10
C CYS A 22 -10.20 -10.21 -31.89
N TYR A 23 -8.99 -10.52 -31.45
CA TYR A 23 -8.78 -11.23 -30.21
C TYR A 23 -9.32 -10.32 -29.12
N LYS A 24 -10.47 -10.65 -28.53
CA LYS A 24 -10.88 -10.02 -27.28
C LYS A 24 -9.85 -10.45 -26.26
N ALA A 25 -8.87 -9.58 -26.01
CA ALA A 25 -8.05 -9.71 -24.83
C ALA A 25 -9.01 -9.84 -23.63
N PRO A 26 -8.75 -10.77 -22.70
CA PRO A 26 -9.53 -10.81 -21.47
C PRO A 26 -9.48 -9.42 -20.83
N GLU A 27 -10.59 -9.00 -20.24
CA GLU A 27 -10.60 -7.76 -19.47
C GLU A 27 -9.51 -7.87 -18.40
N PHE A 28 -8.60 -6.89 -18.39
CA PHE A 28 -7.55 -6.81 -17.41
C PHE A 28 -8.19 -6.50 -16.06
N VAL A 29 -8.25 -7.49 -15.18
CA VAL A 29 -8.68 -7.30 -13.79
C VAL A 29 -7.45 -6.91 -12.99
N ASN A 30 -7.48 -5.69 -12.44
CA ASN A 30 -6.40 -5.21 -11.59
C ASN A 30 -6.38 -6.02 -10.27
N PRO A 31 -5.27 -6.68 -9.89
CA PRO A 31 -5.20 -7.34 -8.59
C PRO A 31 -5.35 -6.32 -7.47
N VAL A 32 -6.35 -6.52 -6.61
CA VAL A 32 -6.48 -5.79 -5.34
C VAL A 32 -5.58 -6.49 -4.33
N TYR A 33 -4.51 -5.82 -3.92
CA TYR A 33 -3.60 -6.32 -2.90
C TYR A 33 -4.12 -5.94 -1.52
N SER A 34 -4.87 -6.84 -0.88
CA SER A 34 -5.16 -6.76 0.55
C SER A 34 -4.34 -7.85 1.23
N CYS A 35 -3.50 -7.49 2.19
CA CYS A 35 -2.91 -8.49 3.07
C CYS A 35 -3.94 -8.80 4.16
N ASP A 36 -4.03 -10.05 4.61
CA ASP A 36 -4.71 -10.38 5.88
C ASP A 36 -3.79 -10.07 7.08
N CYS A 37 -2.98 -9.01 6.97
CA CYS A 37 -1.93 -8.68 7.92
C CYS A 37 -2.33 -7.58 8.91
N GLY A 38 -3.45 -6.88 8.69
CA GLY A 38 -3.93 -5.91 9.68
C GLY A 38 -4.83 -4.82 9.12
N THR A 39 -5.17 -3.85 9.98
CA THR A 39 -6.01 -2.70 9.65
C THR A 39 -5.51 -1.43 10.33
N ILE A 40 -5.82 -0.29 9.72
CA ILE A 40 -5.55 1.03 10.28
C ILE A 40 -6.82 1.88 10.25
N THR A 41 -6.99 2.76 11.21
CA THR A 41 -7.96 3.84 11.19
C THR A 41 -7.22 5.16 11.07
N PHE A 42 -7.47 5.89 9.99
CA PHE A 42 -6.92 7.22 9.75
C PHE A 42 -8.05 8.20 9.46
N SER A 43 -8.08 9.33 10.18
CA SER A 43 -9.14 10.33 10.06
C SER A 43 -10.55 9.70 10.18
N GLU A 44 -10.74 8.85 11.20
CA GLU A 44 -12.00 8.16 11.53
C GLU A 44 -12.46 7.09 10.52
N THR A 45 -11.71 6.84 9.45
CA THR A 45 -12.02 5.81 8.47
C THR A 45 -11.11 4.60 8.63
N LEU A 46 -11.69 3.40 8.59
CA LEU A 46 -10.98 2.13 8.69
C LEU A 46 -10.54 1.67 7.29
N TYR A 47 -9.27 1.28 7.17
CA TYR A 47 -8.64 0.77 5.95
C TYR A 47 -7.93 -0.55 6.26
N THR A 48 -8.03 -1.50 5.33
CA THR A 48 -7.24 -2.74 5.39
C THR A 48 -5.83 -2.47 4.87
N LEU A 49 -4.85 -3.13 5.48
CA LEU A 49 -3.47 -3.04 5.01
C LEU A 49 -3.31 -3.79 3.69
N LYS A 50 -2.47 -3.23 2.81
CA LYS A 50 -1.95 -3.91 1.63
C LYS A 50 -0.67 -4.68 1.95
N MET A 51 0.06 -4.19 2.95
CA MET A 51 1.38 -4.66 3.33
C MET A 51 1.65 -4.26 4.78
N ALA A 52 2.29 -5.18 5.50
CA ALA A 52 3.01 -4.92 6.73
C ALA A 52 4.30 -5.72 6.65
N GLU A 53 5.42 -5.05 6.89
CA GLU A 53 6.74 -5.64 6.90
C GLU A 53 7.50 -5.17 8.14
N ALA A 54 8.18 -6.10 8.79
CA ALA A 54 9.04 -5.94 9.93
C ALA A 54 10.41 -6.48 9.58
N LEU A 55 11.43 -5.68 9.85
CA LEU A 55 12.82 -5.97 9.50
C LEU A 55 13.69 -5.80 10.74
N VAL A 56 14.73 -6.62 10.84
CA VAL A 56 15.81 -6.47 11.82
C VAL A 56 16.95 -5.70 11.14
N PRO A 57 17.05 -4.37 11.34
CA PRO A 57 18.02 -3.55 10.61
C PRO A 57 19.47 -3.83 11.01
N ASP A 58 19.72 -4.22 12.26
CA ASP A 58 21.06 -4.52 12.77
C ASP A 58 21.18 -6.00 13.15
N SER A 59 21.96 -6.76 12.37
CA SER A 59 22.24 -8.18 12.65
C SER A 59 22.97 -8.44 13.97
N LEU A 60 23.62 -7.42 14.56
CA LEU A 60 24.29 -7.53 15.86
C LEU A 60 23.34 -7.25 17.03
N GLU A 61 22.19 -6.63 16.76
CA GLU A 61 21.13 -6.36 17.73
C GLU A 61 19.82 -7.02 17.25
N PRO A 62 19.58 -8.30 17.56
CA PRO A 62 18.39 -9.04 17.10
C PRO A 62 17.05 -8.43 17.52
N MET A 63 17.08 -7.60 18.57
CA MET A 63 15.92 -6.86 19.07
C MET A 63 15.77 -5.48 18.41
N SER A 64 16.60 -5.12 17.43
CA SER A 64 16.35 -3.95 16.60
C SER A 64 15.17 -4.22 15.68
N ARG A 65 14.30 -3.23 15.47
CA ARG A 65 13.09 -3.41 14.66
C ARG A 65 12.78 -2.19 13.82
N SER A 66 12.42 -2.42 12.57
CA SER A 66 11.90 -1.41 11.67
C SER A 66 10.65 -1.93 11.00
N TYR A 67 9.58 -1.16 11.07
CA TYR A 67 8.28 -1.50 10.53
C TYR A 67 7.94 -0.61 9.36
N HIS A 68 7.28 -1.18 8.36
CA HIS A 68 6.71 -0.46 7.24
C HIS A 68 5.34 -1.05 6.91
N ILE A 69 4.30 -0.23 7.02
CA ILE A 69 2.94 -0.63 6.66
C ILE A 69 2.38 0.30 5.59
N VAL A 70 1.51 -0.25 4.74
CA VAL A 70 0.88 0.46 3.63
C VAL A 70 -0.61 0.14 3.56
N ALA A 71 -1.46 1.15 3.38
CA ALA A 71 -2.89 0.99 3.12
C ALA A 71 -3.32 1.76 1.86
N ASP A 72 -4.33 1.25 1.14
CA ASP A 72 -5.06 2.08 0.17
C ASP A 72 -6.04 2.99 0.91
N LEU A 73 -6.05 4.27 0.58
CA LEU A 73 -7.08 5.20 1.02
C LEU A 73 -8.22 5.31 0.01
N ARG A 74 -8.15 4.61 -1.12
CA ARG A 74 -9.25 4.55 -2.11
C ARG A 74 -10.32 3.57 -1.67
N THR A 75 -11.55 3.90 -2.00
CA THR A 75 -12.69 2.98 -1.97
C THR A 75 -12.59 1.93 -3.09
N GLN A 76 -13.31 0.83 -2.96
CA GLN A 76 -13.33 -0.20 -4.01
C GLN A 76 -13.81 0.37 -5.35
N ASP A 77 -14.84 1.22 -5.34
CA ASP A 77 -15.36 1.87 -6.55
C ASP A 77 -14.30 2.76 -7.24
N GLU A 78 -13.46 3.45 -6.46
CA GLU A 78 -12.35 4.26 -6.99
C GLU A 78 -11.23 3.39 -7.57
N VAL A 79 -10.94 2.25 -6.93
CA VAL A 79 -9.99 1.26 -7.46
C VAL A 79 -10.51 0.71 -8.81
N ASP A 80 -11.79 0.32 -8.86
CA ASP A 80 -12.44 -0.20 -10.06
C ASP A 80 -12.55 0.86 -11.18
N ALA A 81 -12.75 2.13 -10.80
CA ALA A 81 -12.74 3.27 -11.71
C ALA A 81 -11.33 3.72 -12.14
N HIS A 82 -10.28 3.02 -11.70
CA HIS A 82 -8.89 3.31 -12.05
C HIS A 82 -8.44 4.74 -11.66
N ILE A 83 -8.95 5.24 -10.54
CA ILE A 83 -8.50 6.50 -9.97
C ILE A 83 -7.02 6.35 -9.55
N PRO A 84 -6.17 7.37 -9.79
CA PRO A 84 -4.77 7.36 -9.38
C PRO A 84 -4.58 6.93 -7.93
N ALA A 85 -3.48 6.22 -7.64
CA ALA A 85 -3.26 5.64 -6.32
C ALA A 85 -3.22 6.69 -5.22
N HIS A 86 -3.82 6.35 -4.08
CA HIS A 86 -3.85 7.19 -2.90
C HIS A 86 -3.54 6.30 -1.70
N ASP A 87 -2.28 6.33 -1.26
CA ASP A 87 -1.77 5.39 -0.26
C ASP A 87 -1.42 6.12 1.04
N LEU A 88 -1.56 5.43 2.15
CA LEU A 88 -0.98 5.82 3.43
C LEU A 88 0.14 4.86 3.77
N THR A 89 1.32 5.41 4.05
CA THR A 89 2.46 4.66 4.57
C THR A 89 2.74 5.07 6.01
N PHE A 90 3.10 4.11 6.84
CA PHE A 90 3.62 4.38 8.17
C PHE A 90 4.91 3.59 8.38
N HIS A 91 5.99 4.33 8.62
CA HIS A 91 7.29 3.77 8.93
C HIS A 91 7.68 4.17 10.34
N PHE A 92 8.19 3.22 11.12
CA PHE A 92 8.73 3.50 12.43
C PHE A 92 9.78 2.48 12.81
N SER A 93 10.74 2.89 13.63
CA SER A 93 11.90 2.06 13.95
C SER A 93 12.40 2.27 15.37
N PHE A 94 12.87 1.18 15.96
CA PHE A 94 13.45 1.10 17.28
C PHE A 94 14.88 0.57 17.15
N PRO A 95 15.89 1.28 17.68
CA PRO A 95 17.25 0.77 17.74
C PRO A 95 17.34 -0.54 18.51
N LYS A 96 16.49 -0.69 19.54
CA LYS A 96 16.34 -1.89 20.33
C LYS A 96 14.95 -1.89 20.96
N LEU A 97 14.28 -3.02 20.91
CA LEU A 97 13.07 -3.27 21.67
C LEU A 97 13.46 -3.69 23.09
N ASP A 98 13.18 -2.83 24.06
CA ASP A 98 13.47 -3.02 25.49
C ASP A 98 12.23 -2.91 26.39
N GLY A 99 11.09 -2.59 25.79
CA GLY A 99 9.77 -2.59 26.42
C GLY A 99 8.69 -3.18 25.50
N GLU A 100 7.51 -3.35 26.07
CA GLU A 100 6.31 -3.76 25.34
C GLU A 100 5.57 -2.52 24.79
N VAL A 101 5.49 -1.45 25.59
CA VAL A 101 4.77 -0.21 25.24
C VAL A 101 5.73 0.98 25.13
N TYR A 102 5.68 1.66 23.98
CA TYR A 102 6.48 2.83 23.65
C TYR A 102 5.59 4.06 23.56
N TYR A 103 5.78 5.02 24.48
CA TYR A 103 5.04 6.28 24.48
C TYR A 103 5.78 7.35 23.69
N ILE A 104 5.11 7.95 22.70
CA ILE A 104 5.70 8.96 21.80
C ILE A 104 6.24 10.18 22.56
N GLU A 105 5.59 10.56 23.67
CA GLU A 105 5.99 11.71 24.47
C GLU A 105 7.23 11.46 25.34
N GLN A 106 7.55 10.20 25.60
CA GLN A 106 8.59 9.82 26.56
C GLN A 106 9.86 9.31 25.87
N GLN A 107 9.71 8.71 24.69
CA GLN A 107 10.80 8.06 23.97
C GLN A 107 10.93 8.62 22.55
N PRO A 108 12.17 8.86 22.07
CA PRO A 108 12.39 9.32 20.70
C PRO A 108 12.20 8.15 19.72
N VAL A 109 10.94 7.81 19.43
CA VAL A 109 10.61 6.84 18.38
C VAL A 109 10.79 7.51 17.02
N GLN A 110 11.66 6.96 16.18
CA GLN A 110 11.79 7.44 14.80
C GLN A 110 10.57 6.94 14.03
N HIS A 111 9.76 7.84 13.51
CA HIS A 111 8.52 7.48 12.84
C HIS A 111 8.12 8.53 11.80
N LEU A 112 7.44 8.11 10.73
CA LEU A 112 6.90 8.97 9.68
C LEU A 112 5.62 8.35 9.12
N VAL A 113 4.54 9.10 9.15
CA VAL A 113 3.32 8.76 8.40
C VAL A 113 3.29 9.61 7.14
N GLN A 114 3.02 9.03 5.98
CA GLN A 114 2.87 9.78 4.73
C GLN A 114 1.56 9.41 4.04
N VAL A 115 0.85 10.41 3.57
CA VAL A 115 -0.23 10.24 2.61
C VAL A 115 0.30 10.62 1.25
N ILE A 116 0.25 9.69 0.30
CA ILE A 116 0.76 9.83 -1.05
C ILE A 116 -0.42 9.75 -2.01
N ASN A 117 -0.82 10.89 -2.58
CA ASN A 117 -1.91 10.98 -3.54
C ASN A 117 -1.36 11.26 -4.94
N GLN A 118 -1.30 10.23 -5.79
CA GLN A 118 -0.80 10.35 -7.16
C GLN A 118 -1.75 11.14 -8.08
N GLY A 119 -2.97 11.42 -7.64
CA GLY A 119 -3.93 12.27 -8.34
C GLY A 119 -3.79 13.77 -8.02
N ASP A 120 -3.06 14.13 -6.96
CA ASP A 120 -2.84 15.53 -6.57
C ASP A 120 -1.54 16.07 -7.18
N ASN A 121 -1.67 16.99 -8.14
CA ASN A 121 -0.52 17.58 -8.84
C ASN A 121 0.17 18.72 -8.06
N LEU A 122 -0.42 19.20 -6.97
CA LEU A 122 0.10 20.32 -6.18
C LEU A 122 0.80 19.83 -4.92
N PHE A 123 0.14 18.92 -4.19
CA PHE A 123 0.63 18.38 -2.93
C PHE A 123 0.50 16.85 -2.92
N PRO A 124 1.25 16.14 -3.78
CA PRO A 124 1.15 14.69 -3.90
C PRO A 124 1.56 13.94 -2.64
N ILE A 125 2.31 14.57 -1.74
CA ILE A 125 2.81 13.95 -0.51
C ILE A 125 2.52 14.88 0.66
N ARG A 126 1.88 14.33 1.69
CA ARG A 126 1.68 14.97 2.99
C ARG A 126 2.31 14.13 4.07
N ASN A 127 3.16 14.75 4.88
CA ASN A 127 3.85 14.08 5.97
C ASN A 127 3.13 14.37 7.28
N TYR A 128 3.06 13.39 8.15
CA TYR A 128 2.52 13.52 9.50
C TYR A 128 3.52 12.97 10.51
N ARG A 129 3.53 13.59 11.69
CA ARG A 129 4.31 13.15 12.86
C ARG A 129 3.34 12.87 14.00
N ALA A 130 3.57 11.78 14.71
CA ALA A 130 2.90 11.51 15.97
C ALA A 130 3.39 12.51 17.01
N THR A 131 2.44 13.08 17.75
CA THR A 131 2.70 14.01 18.85
C THR A 131 2.41 13.37 20.20
N GLU A 132 1.48 12.41 20.24
CA GLU A 132 1.01 11.76 21.46
C GLU A 132 0.60 10.31 21.15
N GLY A 133 0.46 9.50 22.19
CA GLY A 133 -0.03 8.13 22.11
C GLY A 133 1.06 7.08 22.34
N SER A 134 0.74 5.84 21.98
CA SER A 134 1.60 4.69 22.22
C SER A 134 1.61 3.68 21.08
N ILE A 135 2.70 2.91 21.03
CA ILE A 135 2.87 1.73 20.20
C ILE A 135 3.14 0.56 21.16
N ASP A 136 2.31 -0.47 21.09
CA ASP A 136 2.42 -1.72 21.83
C ASP A 136 2.95 -2.80 20.88
N ILE A 137 4.03 -3.47 21.28
CA ILE A 137 4.75 -4.45 20.48
C ILE A 137 4.90 -5.72 21.30
N SER A 138 4.13 -6.74 20.93
CA SER A 138 4.32 -8.11 21.38
C SER A 138 5.44 -8.76 20.55
N ALA A 139 6.69 -8.46 20.93
CA ALA A 139 7.87 -8.79 20.15
C ALA A 139 8.16 -10.30 20.07
N ALA A 140 8.62 -10.77 18.91
CA ALA A 140 9.11 -12.13 18.73
C ALA A 140 10.63 -12.20 19.01
N ASP A 141 11.01 -12.63 20.23
CA ASP A 141 12.41 -12.65 20.71
C ASP A 141 13.35 -13.56 19.91
N ASN A 142 12.83 -14.63 19.30
CA ASN A 142 13.61 -15.64 18.58
C ASN A 142 13.00 -15.97 17.21
N GLY A 143 12.39 -14.98 16.57
CA GLY A 143 11.59 -15.16 15.37
C GLY A 143 10.19 -15.70 15.67
N GLY A 144 9.33 -15.66 14.66
CA GLY A 144 7.91 -16.02 14.76
C GLY A 144 6.98 -14.83 14.62
N GLU A 145 5.74 -15.02 15.05
CA GLU A 145 4.68 -14.02 14.91
C GLU A 145 4.87 -12.88 15.90
N GLU A 146 4.84 -11.65 15.38
CA GLU A 146 4.94 -10.41 16.13
C GLU A 146 3.69 -9.57 15.86
N THR A 147 3.03 -9.11 16.92
CA THR A 147 1.86 -8.25 16.80
C THR A 147 2.18 -6.85 17.28
N VAL A 148 1.75 -5.86 16.50
CA VAL A 148 1.89 -4.45 16.81
C VAL A 148 0.52 -3.80 16.84
N GLU A 149 0.23 -3.09 17.92
CA GLU A 149 -0.93 -2.21 18.05
C GLU A 149 -0.45 -0.78 18.29
N PHE A 150 -1.06 0.20 17.65
CA PHE A 150 -0.74 1.59 17.91
C PHE A 150 -1.99 2.44 18.01
N ASN A 151 -1.92 3.45 18.87
CA ASN A 151 -2.94 4.47 19.03
C ASN A 151 -2.24 5.82 19.21
N LEU A 152 -2.20 6.58 18.13
CA LEU A 152 -1.41 7.79 17.99
C LEU A 152 -2.32 8.98 17.67
N ILE A 153 -1.87 10.15 18.10
CA ILE A 153 -2.37 11.42 17.59
C ILE A 153 -1.28 11.98 16.67
N VAL A 154 -1.63 12.20 15.40
CA VAL A 154 -0.70 12.71 14.39
C VAL A 154 -1.10 14.10 13.92
N ARG A 155 -0.12 14.89 13.52
CA ARG A 155 -0.30 16.23 12.93
C ARG A 155 0.53 16.35 11.66
N GLU A 156 -0.01 17.08 10.69
CA GLU A 156 0.70 17.35 9.44
C GLU A 156 1.99 18.12 9.74
N SER A 157 3.07 17.79 9.03
CA SER A 157 4.38 18.41 9.19
C SER A 157 4.84 18.98 7.85
N VAL A 158 5.06 20.29 7.82
CA VAL A 158 5.59 21.03 6.67
C VAL A 158 6.90 21.67 7.11
N ASP A 159 8.01 21.32 6.45
CA ASP A 159 9.35 21.79 6.80
C ASP A 159 9.70 21.59 8.29
N SER A 160 9.31 20.44 8.85
CA SER A 160 9.46 20.08 10.27
C SER A 160 8.61 20.87 11.27
N ILE A 161 7.70 21.72 10.79
CA ILE A 161 6.75 22.46 11.63
C ILE A 161 5.41 21.73 11.62
N LEU A 162 4.84 21.51 12.81
CA LEU A 162 3.52 20.89 12.96
C LEU A 162 2.41 21.90 12.62
N VAL A 163 1.56 21.54 11.66
CA VAL A 163 0.44 22.34 11.17
C VAL A 163 -0.85 21.53 11.20
N GLY A 164 -1.97 22.20 10.97
CA GLY A 164 -3.29 21.58 10.94
C GLY A 164 -3.76 21.07 12.31
N SER A 165 -4.94 20.44 12.28
CA SER A 165 -5.57 19.83 13.44
C SER A 165 -4.99 18.45 13.73
N PRO A 166 -4.97 18.02 15.00
CA PRO A 166 -4.64 16.64 15.36
C PRO A 166 -5.63 15.64 14.75
N ILE A 167 -5.10 14.50 14.30
CA ILE A 167 -5.86 13.40 13.71
C ILE A 167 -5.55 12.13 14.50
N THR A 168 -6.60 11.38 14.82
CA THR A 168 -6.44 10.04 15.39
C THR A 168 -5.93 9.09 14.32
N PHE A 169 -4.83 8.41 14.62
CA PHE A 169 -4.24 7.37 13.79
C PHE A 169 -3.95 6.15 14.64
N LYS A 170 -4.71 5.08 14.43
CA LYS A 170 -4.59 3.84 15.20
C LYS A 170 -4.61 2.64 14.27
N GLY A 171 -4.11 1.51 14.72
CA GLY A 171 -4.10 0.32 13.90
C GLY A 171 -3.53 -0.87 14.62
N THR A 172 -3.69 -2.03 14.01
CA THR A 172 -3.09 -3.28 14.46
C THR A 172 -2.65 -4.08 13.25
N PHE A 173 -1.49 -4.70 13.36
CA PHE A 173 -0.99 -5.62 12.35
C PHE A 173 -0.15 -6.73 12.98
N THR A 174 -0.03 -7.81 12.24
CA THR A 174 0.78 -8.96 12.58
C THR A 174 1.76 -9.22 11.45
N ASP A 175 2.99 -9.56 11.82
CA ASP A 175 4.02 -9.96 10.86
C ASP A 175 4.85 -11.13 11.39
N ILE A 176 5.62 -11.77 10.50
CA ILE A 176 6.50 -12.89 10.82
C ILE A 176 7.95 -12.42 10.76
N ILE A 177 8.64 -12.58 11.87
CA ILE A 177 10.06 -12.29 12.01
C ILE A 177 10.84 -13.57 11.70
N GLU A 178 11.74 -13.50 10.72
CA GLU A 178 12.62 -14.60 10.31
C GLU A 178 13.81 -14.83 11.24
#